data_AF-A0A925YLU9-F1
#
_entry.id   AF-A0A925YLU9-F1
#
_cell.length_a   1.000
_cell.length_b   1.000
_cell.length_c   1.000
_cell.angle_alpha   90.00
_cell.angle_beta   90.00
_cell.angle_gamma   90.00
#
_symmetry.space_group_name_H-M   'P 1'
#
loop_
_entity.id
_entity.type
_entity.pdbx_description
1 polymer ?
#
loop_
_entity_poly.entity_id
_entity_poly.type
_entity_poly.pdbx_seq_one_letter_code
_entity_poly.pdbx_strand_id
1 'polypeptide(L)'
;MSLSLLCLAALSLLTFGVPLIAHALETDTNKMDTNKKAENPILYADVPDIAVIRVGDTYYMSSTTMHMSPGLPIMKSRDLVNWEMASYAYETLGDTDKL
;
A
#
# COMPACT_ATOMS: atom_id res chain seq x y z
N MET A 1 -10.44 -59.42 13.91
CA MET A 1 -9.68 -58.39 13.16
C MET A 1 -10.54 -57.15 13.11
N SER A 2 -10.31 -56.27 14.08
CA SER A 2 -11.26 -55.29 14.58
C SER A 2 -11.28 -54.00 13.77
N LEU A 3 -12.49 -53.44 13.64
CA LEU A 3 -12.83 -52.13 13.05
C LEU A 3 -11.94 -50.95 13.51
N SER A 4 -11.19 -51.12 14.61
CA SER A 4 -10.25 -50.15 15.17
C SER A 4 -9.03 -49.87 14.29
N LEU A 5 -8.60 -50.80 13.43
CA LEU A 5 -7.39 -50.64 12.62
C LEU A 5 -7.62 -49.82 11.33
N LEU A 6 -8.87 -49.76 10.84
CA LEU A 6 -9.23 -48.95 9.66
C LEU A 6 -9.30 -47.45 9.99
N CYS A 7 -9.71 -47.09 11.23
CA CYS A 7 -9.80 -45.69 11.66
C CYS A 7 -8.44 -45.03 11.86
N LEU A 8 -7.41 -45.78 12.25
CA LEU A 8 -6.06 -45.23 12.44
C LEU A 8 -5.34 -44.92 11.12
N ALA A 9 -5.61 -45.68 10.06
CA ALA A 9 -5.06 -45.44 8.72
C ALA A 9 -5.72 -44.24 8.01
N ALA A 10 -6.97 -43.92 8.33
CA ALA A 10 -7.67 -42.75 7.77
C ALA A 10 -7.16 -41.42 8.38
N LEU A 11 -6.69 -41.45 9.63
CA LEU A 11 -6.19 -40.26 10.33
C LEU A 11 -4.78 -39.86 9.90
N SER A 12 -3.96 -40.80 9.43
CA SER A 12 -2.60 -40.52 8.93
C SER A 12 -2.56 -39.97 7.50
N LEU A 13 -3.63 -40.13 6.71
CA LEU A 13 -3.72 -39.56 5.35
C LEU A 13 -4.10 -38.08 5.33
N LEU A 14 -4.62 -37.53 6.44
CA LEU A 14 -4.96 -36.11 6.55
C LEU A 14 -3.78 -35.21 6.95
N THR A 15 -2.68 -35.78 7.47
CA THR A 15 -1.51 -35.00 7.93
C THR A 15 -0.33 -34.97 6.96
N PHE A 16 -0.36 -35.75 5.88
CA PHE A 16 0.70 -35.76 4.86
C PHE A 16 0.29 -35.11 3.52
N GLY A 17 -0.96 -34.67 3.38
CA GLY A 17 -1.55 -34.26 2.09
C GLY A 17 -1.50 -32.77 1.75
N VAL A 18 -1.19 -31.87 2.68
CA VAL A 18 -1.04 -30.42 2.37
C VAL A 18 -0.04 -29.79 3.33
N PRO A 19 1.19 -29.50 2.86
CA PRO A 19 1.67 -28.14 3.04
C PRO A 19 2.33 -27.62 1.75
N LEU A 20 1.72 -27.86 0.59
CA LEU A 20 2.20 -27.25 -0.67
C LEU A 20 1.46 -25.96 -1.04
N ILE A 21 0.32 -25.65 -0.41
CA ILE A 21 -0.46 -24.42 -0.65
C ILE A 21 -0.58 -23.58 0.64
N ALA A 22 0.20 -23.89 1.68
CA ALA A 22 0.29 -23.08 2.90
C ALA A 22 1.42 -22.03 2.87
N HIS A 23 2.14 -21.90 1.75
CA HIS A 23 2.70 -20.59 1.35
C HIS A 23 1.56 -19.69 0.84
N ALA A 24 0.49 -19.64 1.62
CA ALA A 24 -0.51 -18.61 1.53
C ALA A 24 0.27 -17.31 1.66
N LEU A 25 0.44 -16.65 0.51
CA LEU A 25 0.51 -15.22 0.33
C LEU A 25 0.61 -14.53 1.69
N GLU A 26 1.84 -14.32 2.19
CA GLU A 26 2.06 -13.39 3.28
C GLU A 26 1.47 -12.08 2.77
N THR A 27 0.22 -11.82 3.18
CA THR A 27 -0.40 -10.55 2.92
C THR A 27 0.40 -9.62 3.81
N ASP A 28 1.28 -8.87 3.16
CA ASP A 28 2.19 -7.87 3.72
C ASP A 28 1.34 -6.79 4.40
N THR A 29 0.75 -7.16 5.52
CA THR A 29 -0.07 -6.30 6.36
C THR A 29 0.90 -5.51 7.20
N ASN A 30 1.46 -4.47 6.57
CA ASN A 30 1.98 -3.26 7.19
C ASN A 30 2.44 -3.45 8.65
N LYS A 31 3.57 -4.15 8.86
CA LYS A 31 4.38 -3.86 10.03
C LYS A 31 5.09 -2.53 9.75
N MET A 32 4.47 -1.46 10.22
CA MET A 32 5.11 -0.14 10.26
C MET A 32 6.30 -0.28 11.23
N ASP A 33 7.49 -0.47 10.68
CA ASP A 33 8.73 -0.49 11.46
C ASP A 33 8.94 0.90 12.06
N THR A 34 8.61 1.04 13.34
CA THR A 34 8.73 2.29 14.09
C THR A 34 10.19 2.72 14.33
N ASN A 35 11.18 1.92 13.90
CA ASN A 35 12.60 2.20 14.02
C ASN A 35 13.30 2.34 12.65
N LYS A 36 12.55 2.49 11.56
CA LYS A 36 13.15 2.85 10.28
C LYS A 36 13.58 4.31 10.33
N LYS A 37 14.89 4.55 10.37
CA LYS A 37 15.45 5.89 10.23
C LYS A 37 15.03 6.45 8.86
N ALA A 38 14.70 7.75 8.83
CA ALA A 38 14.46 8.44 7.58
C ALA A 38 15.74 8.39 6.73
N GLU A 39 15.64 7.83 5.52
CA GLU A 39 16.74 7.74 4.57
C GLU A 39 16.32 8.41 3.27
N ASN A 40 17.24 9.19 2.71
CA ASN A 40 16.97 9.85 1.44
C ASN A 40 17.24 8.90 0.27
N PRO A 41 16.43 8.96 -0.79
CA PRO A 41 15.25 9.81 -0.93
C PRO A 41 14.03 9.28 -0.17
N ILE A 42 13.29 10.18 0.49
CA ILE A 42 12.12 9.84 1.31
C ILE A 42 11.04 9.13 0.50
N LEU A 43 10.81 9.59 -0.73
CA LEU A 43 9.87 8.99 -1.67
C LEU A 43 10.62 8.66 -2.96
N TYR A 44 10.75 7.37 -3.27
CA TYR A 44 11.36 6.91 -4.52
C TYR A 44 10.31 6.80 -5.63
N ALA A 45 9.72 7.95 -6.00
CA ALA A 45 8.66 8.04 -6.99
C ALA A 45 8.74 9.37 -7.76
N ASP A 46 7.99 9.47 -8.87
CA ASP A 46 7.89 10.68 -9.68
C ASP A 46 6.93 11.70 -9.04
N VAL A 47 7.48 12.51 -8.14
CA VAL A 47 6.76 13.56 -7.41
C VAL A 47 7.53 14.89 -7.53
N PRO A 48 7.45 15.57 -8.69
CA PRO A 48 8.14 16.83 -8.94
C PRO A 48 7.41 18.04 -8.35
N ASP A 49 8.11 19.16 -8.19
CA ASP A 49 7.56 20.46 -7.75
C ASP A 49 6.81 20.43 -6.41
N ILE A 50 7.43 19.78 -5.42
CA ILE A 50 6.87 19.61 -4.08
C ILE A 50 6.62 20.96 -3.38
N ALA A 51 5.38 21.20 -2.96
CA ALA A 51 5.02 22.28 -2.04
C ALA A 51 4.32 21.70 -0.80
N VAL A 52 4.84 22.03 0.40
CA VAL A 52 4.41 21.42 1.67
C VAL A 52 3.90 22.46 2.65
N ILE A 53 2.78 22.17 3.32
CA ILE A 53 2.24 22.95 4.44
C ILE A 53 1.90 22.04 5.63
N ARG A 54 1.79 22.59 6.83
CA ARG A 54 1.33 21.88 8.03
C ARG A 54 0.03 22.48 8.55
N VAL A 55 -0.95 21.62 8.85
CA VAL A 55 -2.21 21.98 9.50
C VAL A 55 -2.39 21.07 10.72
N GLY A 56 -2.30 21.64 11.92
CA GLY A 56 -2.31 20.85 13.16
C GLY A 56 -1.12 19.87 13.21
N ASP A 57 -1.41 18.57 13.35
CA ASP A 57 -0.40 17.49 13.39
C ASP A 57 -0.28 16.74 12.06
N THR A 58 -0.64 17.37 10.94
CA THR A 58 -0.58 16.75 9.62
C THR A 58 0.08 17.68 8.62
N TYR A 59 1.02 17.13 7.89
CA TYR A 59 1.68 17.75 6.75
C TYR A 59 0.93 17.36 5.48
N TYR A 60 0.72 18.32 4.60
CA TYR A 60 0.14 18.14 3.28
C TYR A 60 1.18 18.55 2.24
N MET A 61 1.30 17.76 1.19
CA MET A 61 2.18 17.98 0.07
C MET A 61 1.37 18.01 -1.22
N SER A 62 1.62 18.99 -2.08
CA SER A 62 1.19 18.96 -3.48
C SER A 62 2.36 18.71 -4.42
N SER A 63 2.07 18.12 -5.59
CA SER A 63 3.04 17.83 -6.66
C SER A 63 2.45 18.12 -8.04
N THR A 64 3.29 18.26 -9.06
CA THR A 64 2.88 18.43 -10.46
C THR A 64 2.73 17.09 -11.17
N THR A 65 1.66 16.90 -11.95
CA THR A 65 1.46 15.73 -12.84
C THR A 65 1.31 16.12 -14.33
N MET A 66 1.61 17.37 -14.67
CA MET A 66 1.53 17.92 -16.03
C MET A 66 0.19 17.61 -16.73
N HIS A 67 0.20 16.71 -17.72
CA HIS A 67 -0.95 16.39 -18.58
C HIS A 67 -1.81 15.22 -18.07
N MET A 68 -1.52 14.66 -16.89
CA MET A 68 -2.32 13.58 -16.31
C MET A 68 -3.63 14.11 -15.70
N SER A 69 -4.66 13.26 -15.77
CA SER A 69 -6.00 13.52 -15.22
C SER A 69 -6.47 12.29 -14.44
N PRO A 70 -6.91 12.39 -13.17
CA PRO A 70 -6.99 13.60 -12.34
C PRO A 70 -5.62 14.21 -12.03
N GLY A 71 -5.58 15.53 -11.82
CA GLY A 71 -4.33 16.28 -11.74
C GLY A 71 -4.07 16.94 -10.39
N LEU A 72 -2.81 17.31 -10.17
CA LEU A 72 -2.32 17.97 -8.95
C LEU A 72 -2.59 17.12 -7.70
N PRO A 73 -1.86 16.00 -7.53
CA PRO A 73 -2.01 15.11 -6.39
C PRO A 73 -1.65 15.82 -5.08
N ILE A 74 -2.42 15.51 -4.05
CA ILE A 74 -2.23 15.95 -2.67
C ILE A 74 -1.95 14.70 -1.83
N MET A 75 -0.82 14.68 -1.15
CA MET A 75 -0.42 13.65 -0.21
C MET A 75 -0.44 14.22 1.22
N LYS A 76 -0.54 13.33 2.22
CA LYS A 76 -0.46 13.71 3.63
C LYS A 76 0.50 12.80 4.40
N SER A 77 1.07 13.35 5.46
CA SER A 77 1.98 12.65 6.37
C SER A 77 1.88 13.24 7.78
N ARG A 78 2.20 12.45 8.81
CA ARG A 78 2.34 12.96 10.19
C ARG A 78 3.79 13.12 10.62
N ASP A 79 4.72 12.51 9.89
CA ASP A 79 6.13 12.38 10.27
C ASP A 79 7.11 12.87 9.18
N LEU A 80 6.59 13.42 8.07
CA LEU A 80 7.35 13.86 6.89
C LEU A 80 8.08 12.73 6.12
N VAL A 81 7.92 11.48 6.54
CA VAL A 81 8.61 10.31 5.96
C VAL A 81 7.61 9.41 5.25
N ASN A 82 6.53 9.05 5.94
CA ASN A 82 5.49 8.17 5.42
C ASN A 82 4.38 9.04 4.81
N TRP A 83 4.27 9.01 3.48
CA TRP A 83 3.30 9.79 2.73
C TRP A 83 2.22 8.89 2.13
N GLU A 84 0.97 9.31 2.25
CA GLU A 84 -0.18 8.63 1.66
C GLU A 84 -0.99 9.60 0.79
N MET A 85 -1.64 9.07 -0.26
CA MET A 85 -2.52 9.86 -1.12
C MET A 85 -3.73 10.36 -0.34
N ALA A 86 -4.01 11.66 -0.44
CA ALA A 86 -5.15 12.30 0.21
C ALA A 86 -6.25 12.67 -0.79
N SER A 87 -5.90 13.29 -1.92
CA SER A 87 -6.83 13.69 -2.98
C SER A 87 -6.08 14.13 -4.24
N TYR A 88 -6.82 14.47 -5.30
CA TYR A 88 -6.37 15.31 -6.40
C TYR A 88 -7.08 16.67 -6.32
N ALA A 89 -6.52 17.73 -6.92
CA ALA A 89 -7.15 19.05 -6.90
C ALA A 89 -8.28 19.18 -7.95
N TYR A 90 -8.17 18.47 -9.07
CA TYR A 90 -9.19 18.47 -10.12
C TYR A 90 -9.26 17.13 -10.86
N GLU A 91 -10.44 16.82 -11.43
CA GLU A 91 -10.69 15.60 -12.21
C GLU A 91 -10.33 15.75 -13.70
N THR A 92 -10.58 16.93 -14.29
CA THR A 92 -10.28 17.20 -15.71
C THR A 92 -9.89 18.67 -15.89
N LEU A 93 -8.75 18.91 -16.55
CA LEU A 93 -8.22 20.25 -16.81
C LEU A 93 -8.89 20.87 -18.05
N GLY A 94 -10.17 21.20 -17.93
CA GLY A 94 -10.96 21.85 -18.98
C GLY A 94 -11.37 20.95 -20.15
N ASP A 95 -12.33 21.44 -20.93
CA ASP A 95 -12.82 20.78 -22.15
C ASP A 95 -12.27 21.54 -23.36
N THR A 96 -11.30 20.94 -24.05
CA THR A 96 -10.59 21.57 -25.18
C THR A 96 -11.49 21.75 -26.41
N ASP A 97 -12.69 21.18 -26.41
CA ASP A 97 -13.64 21.24 -27.54
C ASP A 97 -14.45 22.55 -27.61
N LYS A 98 -14.16 23.52 -26.72
CA LYS A 98 -14.88 24.82 -26.64
C LYS A 98 -14.08 26.02 -27.14
N LEU A 99 -12.97 25.81 -27.85
CA LEU A 99 -12.13 26.89 -28.41
C LEU A 99 -12.22 26.94 -29.94
#